data_AF-A0A6P0SZE2-F1
#
_entry.id   AF-A0A6P0SZE2-F1
#
_cell.length_a   1.000
_cell.length_b   1.000
_cell.length_c   1.000
_cell.angle_alpha   90.00
_cell.angle_beta   90.00
_cell.angle_gamma   90.00
#
_symmetry.space_group_name_H-M   'P 1'
#
loop_
_entity.id
_entity.type
_entity.pdbx_description
1 polymer ?
#
loop_
_entity_poly.entity_id
_entity_poly.type
_entity_poly.pdbx_seq_one_letter_code
_entity_poly.pdbx_strand_id
1 'polypeptide(L)'
;AGVHRCALHDSLFGGLGNDSLSGDSGNDSLFGGLGNDSLSGDSGNDSLFGGLGNDSLLGGLGNDSLSGDSGNDRLFGNSGNDRLFGNSGNDLLSGGSGNDYLSGNSGKDRLFGGSGNDTLSGGSGKDTLFGGLGNDSLLGGSGKDTLFGGSGNDSLSGGLGNDSLRGGLGNDSLRGGFGDDTIVGVDPTSNNPGVNEIDILTGGAGADTFVIGDENNAYYVGQGLFGFNDYAVITDFQSGTDKIQLKSGINYTFSDNFIAINSTSGLDVIAIVAGGYNQGDLIFV
;
A
#
# COMPACT_ATOMS: atom_id res chain seq x y z
N ALA A 1 19.59 30.25 -24.41
CA ALA A 1 19.24 29.46 -25.60
C ALA A 1 20.50 28.86 -26.19
N GLY A 2 20.87 27.67 -25.73
CA GLY A 2 21.88 26.82 -26.34
C GLY A 2 21.33 25.40 -26.22
N VAL A 3 20.76 24.89 -27.31
CA VAL A 3 20.29 23.50 -27.36
C VAL A 3 21.55 22.67 -27.60
N HIS A 4 22.11 22.10 -26.54
CA HIS A 4 23.06 21.02 -26.66
C HIS A 4 22.27 19.79 -27.07
N ARG A 5 22.40 19.38 -28.33
CA ARG A 5 21.91 18.10 -28.84
C ARG A 5 23.09 17.14 -28.86
N CYS A 6 23.33 16.45 -27.76
CA CYS A 6 24.19 15.27 -27.74
C CYS A 6 23.40 14.14 -27.08
N ALA A 7 22.88 13.23 -27.91
CA ALA A 7 21.97 12.14 -27.56
C ALA A 7 22.57 11.05 -26.65
N LEU A 8 23.49 11.36 -25.73
CA LEU A 8 24.13 10.39 -24.86
C LEU A 8 24.56 11.08 -23.55
N HIS A 9 23.62 11.25 -22.63
CA HIS A 9 23.87 11.65 -21.24
C HIS A 9 24.23 13.13 -21.03
N ASP A 10 23.22 13.92 -20.70
CA ASP A 10 23.33 15.34 -20.40
C ASP A 10 23.26 15.63 -18.89
N SER A 11 23.78 16.79 -18.50
CA SER A 11 23.63 17.32 -17.14
C SER A 11 23.10 18.76 -17.20
N LEU A 12 21.88 18.97 -16.70
CA LEU A 12 21.16 20.24 -16.78
C LEU A 12 20.94 20.83 -15.40
N PHE A 13 21.04 22.16 -15.29
CA PHE A 13 20.91 22.90 -14.02
C PHE A 13 19.99 24.12 -14.23
N GLY A 14 18.92 24.23 -13.43
CA GLY A 14 18.01 25.38 -13.42
C GLY A 14 18.56 26.56 -12.62
N GLY A 15 18.86 26.32 -11.35
CA GLY A 15 19.53 27.26 -10.48
C GLY A 15 18.56 28.04 -9.59
N LEU A 16 18.25 29.28 -9.95
CA LEU A 16 17.37 30.15 -9.16
C LEU A 16 16.11 30.49 -9.96
N GLY A 17 14.96 30.42 -9.31
CA GLY A 17 13.67 30.68 -9.93
C GLY A 17 13.02 29.40 -10.44
N ASN A 18 11.90 29.54 -11.14
CA ASN A 18 11.17 28.39 -11.65
C ASN A 18 11.71 28.03 -13.04
N ASP A 19 12.26 26.84 -13.18
CA ASP A 19 12.94 26.36 -14.37
C ASP A 19 12.19 25.22 -15.06
N SER A 20 12.53 24.98 -16.34
CA SER A 20 12.02 23.86 -17.12
C SER A 20 13.17 23.17 -17.85
N LEU A 21 13.40 21.90 -17.53
CA LEU A 21 14.52 21.10 -18.01
C LEU A 21 14.00 19.81 -18.68
N SER A 22 14.62 19.39 -19.78
CA SER A 22 14.33 18.13 -20.51
C SER A 22 15.62 17.40 -20.81
N GLY A 23 15.68 16.09 -20.55
CA GLY A 23 16.79 15.19 -20.88
C GLY A 23 16.78 14.71 -22.34
N ASP A 24 15.61 14.67 -22.97
CA ASP A 24 15.38 14.09 -24.31
C ASP A 24 15.66 12.57 -24.38
N SER A 25 16.91 12.18 -24.62
CA SER A 25 17.23 10.76 -24.81
C SER A 25 18.62 10.46 -24.30
N GLY A 26 18.75 9.36 -23.59
CA GLY A 26 19.98 9.02 -22.89
C GLY A 26 19.69 8.92 -21.40
N ASN A 27 20.73 8.69 -20.62
CA ASN A 27 20.61 8.70 -19.16
C ASN A 27 21.11 10.05 -18.67
N ASP A 28 20.20 10.91 -18.27
CA ASP A 28 20.45 12.32 -18.01
C ASP A 28 20.41 12.64 -16.51
N SER A 29 20.98 13.80 -16.15
CA SER A 29 20.96 14.30 -14.77
C SER A 29 20.44 15.73 -14.73
N LEU A 30 19.27 15.93 -14.16
CA LEU A 30 18.57 17.22 -14.12
C LEU A 30 18.50 17.72 -12.68
N PHE A 31 18.87 18.98 -12.46
CA PHE A 31 18.85 19.64 -11.15
C PHE A 31 18.03 20.94 -11.25
N GLY A 32 16.89 21.00 -10.57
CA GLY A 32 16.01 22.18 -10.52
C GLY A 32 16.66 23.32 -9.76
N GLY A 33 16.88 23.15 -8.46
CA GLY A 33 17.58 24.10 -7.62
C GLY A 33 16.63 24.80 -6.65
N LEU A 34 16.51 26.13 -6.74
CA LEU A 34 15.58 26.90 -5.91
C LEU A 34 14.42 27.38 -6.77
N GLY A 35 13.19 27.07 -6.42
CA GLY A 35 12.01 27.49 -7.17
C GLY A 35 11.05 26.33 -7.34
N ASN A 36 9.96 26.56 -8.07
CA ASN A 36 9.06 25.48 -8.45
C ASN A 36 9.40 25.05 -9.87
N ASP A 37 10.09 23.94 -9.99
CA ASP A 37 10.72 23.49 -11.23
C ASP A 37 9.93 22.38 -11.93
N SER A 38 10.13 22.27 -13.24
CA SER A 38 9.54 21.21 -14.08
C SER A 38 10.64 20.46 -14.81
N LEU A 39 10.87 19.19 -14.44
CA LEU A 39 11.93 18.34 -14.98
C LEU A 39 11.32 17.13 -15.73
N SER A 40 11.83 16.84 -16.93
CA SER A 40 11.48 15.64 -17.73
C SER A 40 12.74 14.87 -18.12
N GLY A 41 12.86 13.59 -17.77
CA GLY A 41 13.94 12.71 -18.21
C GLY A 41 13.74 12.23 -19.66
N ASP A 42 12.47 11.99 -20.02
CA ASP A 42 12.01 11.51 -21.32
C ASP A 42 12.37 10.04 -21.58
N SER A 43 13.57 9.70 -22.09
CA SER A 43 13.90 8.31 -22.40
C SER A 43 15.32 7.94 -22.01
N GLY A 44 15.45 6.82 -21.30
CA GLY A 44 16.69 6.33 -20.71
C GLY A 44 16.53 6.25 -19.20
N ASN A 45 17.63 6.02 -18.49
CA ASN A 45 17.59 5.88 -17.03
C ASN A 45 18.06 7.18 -16.38
N ASP A 46 17.13 8.04 -16.00
CA ASP A 46 17.41 9.42 -15.65
C ASP A 46 17.54 9.65 -14.15
N SER A 47 18.19 10.74 -13.77
CA SER A 47 18.29 11.20 -12.38
C SER A 47 17.80 12.64 -12.27
N LEU A 48 16.68 12.85 -11.59
CA LEU A 48 16.03 14.15 -11.46
C LEU A 48 15.99 14.58 -10.00
N PHE A 49 16.42 15.81 -9.73
CA PHE A 49 16.42 16.43 -8.40
C PHE A 49 15.69 17.76 -8.46
N GLY A 50 14.57 17.89 -7.73
CA GLY A 50 13.77 19.11 -7.65
C GLY A 50 14.50 20.21 -6.89
N GLY A 51 14.72 19.99 -5.60
CA GLY A 51 15.47 20.90 -4.74
C GLY A 51 14.56 21.61 -3.74
N LEU A 52 14.60 22.94 -3.68
CA LEU A 52 13.70 23.69 -2.80
C LEU A 52 12.55 24.28 -3.58
N GLY A 53 11.33 23.97 -3.20
CA GLY A 53 10.10 24.48 -3.80
C GLY A 53 9.17 23.34 -4.14
N ASN A 54 8.02 23.64 -4.74
CA ASN A 54 7.07 22.59 -5.13
C ASN A 54 7.34 22.22 -6.58
N ASP A 55 7.97 21.07 -6.79
CA ASP A 55 8.50 20.65 -8.08
C ASP A 55 7.62 19.60 -8.77
N SER A 56 7.78 19.49 -10.09
CA SER A 56 7.14 18.47 -10.92
C SER A 56 8.19 17.71 -11.71
N LEU A 57 8.39 16.44 -11.38
CA LEU A 57 9.39 15.56 -11.98
C LEU A 57 8.70 14.43 -12.75
N LEU A 58 9.14 14.21 -13.99
CA LEU A 58 8.69 13.14 -14.88
C LEU A 58 9.91 12.32 -15.33
N GLY A 59 9.99 11.05 -14.96
CA GLY A 59 11.05 10.13 -15.38
C GLY A 59 10.92 9.83 -16.87
N GLY A 60 9.93 9.01 -17.23
CA GLY A 60 9.58 8.73 -18.61
C GLY A 60 9.73 7.25 -18.93
N LEU A 61 10.55 6.92 -19.93
CA LEU A 61 10.84 5.54 -20.31
C LEU A 61 12.20 5.13 -19.77
N GLY A 62 12.26 4.12 -18.91
CA GLY A 62 13.50 3.58 -18.36
C GLY A 62 13.41 3.48 -16.86
N ASN A 63 14.51 3.09 -16.22
CA ASN A 63 14.56 2.96 -14.77
C ASN A 63 15.12 4.26 -14.18
N ASP A 64 14.24 5.11 -13.68
CA ASP A 64 14.56 6.47 -13.28
C ASP A 64 14.75 6.61 -11.77
N SER A 65 15.44 7.67 -11.35
CA SER A 65 15.62 8.08 -9.96
C SER A 65 15.19 9.53 -9.78
N LEU A 66 14.10 9.76 -9.05
CA LEU A 66 13.50 11.07 -8.83
C LEU A 66 13.56 11.45 -7.34
N SER A 67 13.98 12.67 -7.02
CA SER A 67 13.99 13.24 -5.67
C SER A 67 13.31 14.61 -5.68
N GLY A 68 12.24 14.78 -4.91
CA GLY A 68 11.55 16.08 -4.73
C GLY A 68 12.35 17.04 -3.83
N ASP A 69 12.92 16.48 -2.76
CA ASP A 69 13.71 17.19 -1.73
C ASP A 69 12.83 18.01 -0.76
N SER A 70 12.60 19.29 -0.98
CA SER A 70 11.86 20.13 -0.03
C SER A 70 10.72 20.87 -0.70
N GLY A 71 9.50 20.48 -0.38
CA GLY A 71 8.29 21.11 -0.87
C GLY A 71 7.16 20.10 -0.99
N ASN A 72 6.10 20.47 -1.67
CA ASN A 72 5.01 19.55 -1.97
C ASN A 72 5.14 19.17 -3.43
N ASP A 73 5.83 18.06 -3.67
CA ASP A 73 6.33 17.69 -4.98
C ASP A 73 5.41 16.70 -5.68
N ARG A 74 5.56 16.62 -6.99
CA ARG A 74 4.85 15.68 -7.85
C ARG A 74 5.86 14.88 -8.66
N LEU A 75 6.01 13.60 -8.34
CA LEU A 75 6.96 12.70 -8.98
C LEU A 75 6.23 11.59 -9.73
N PHE A 76 6.57 11.40 -10.99
CA PHE A 76 5.99 10.38 -11.87
C PHE A 76 7.11 9.60 -12.57
N GLY A 77 7.29 8.31 -12.24
CA GLY A 77 8.25 7.43 -12.91
C GLY A 77 7.83 7.07 -14.33
N ASN A 78 6.58 6.65 -14.48
CA ASN A 78 5.96 6.08 -15.69
C ASN A 78 6.40 4.66 -16.01
N SER A 79 7.34 4.43 -16.92
CA SER A 79 7.60 3.08 -17.45
C SER A 79 9.01 2.63 -17.12
N GLY A 80 9.13 1.62 -16.26
CA GLY A 80 10.38 1.03 -15.85
C GLY A 80 10.34 0.73 -14.36
N ASN A 81 11.47 0.34 -13.79
CA ASN A 81 11.58 0.09 -12.36
C ASN A 81 12.20 1.34 -11.71
N ASP A 82 11.33 2.22 -11.24
CA ASP A 82 11.70 3.56 -10.82
C ASP A 82 11.95 3.66 -9.31
N ARG A 83 12.69 4.69 -8.92
CA ARG A 83 12.92 5.07 -7.52
C ARG A 83 12.49 6.51 -7.29
N LEU A 84 11.46 6.71 -6.48
CA LEU A 84 10.89 8.02 -6.20
C LEU A 84 11.00 8.35 -4.71
N PHE A 85 11.54 9.52 -4.40
CA PHE A 85 11.70 10.03 -3.04
C PHE A 85 11.05 11.43 -2.91
N GLY A 86 9.96 11.54 -2.13
CA GLY A 86 9.30 12.81 -1.84
C GLY A 86 10.16 13.69 -0.92
N ASN A 87 10.65 13.09 0.17
CA ASN A 87 11.48 13.70 1.21
C ASN A 87 10.67 14.56 2.18
N SER A 88 10.57 15.88 1.99
CA SER A 88 9.93 16.74 2.98
C SER A 88 8.82 17.58 2.39
N GLY A 89 7.63 17.46 2.97
CA GLY A 89 6.41 18.14 2.57
C GLY A 89 5.35 17.11 2.16
N ASN A 90 4.24 17.55 1.58
CA ASN A 90 3.13 16.64 1.28
C ASN A 90 3.19 16.27 -0.20
N ASP A 91 3.73 15.10 -0.49
CA ASP A 91 4.14 14.73 -1.84
C ASP A 91 3.12 13.81 -2.53
N LEU A 92 3.14 13.85 -3.86
CA LEU A 92 2.41 12.94 -4.73
C LEU A 92 3.41 12.14 -5.57
N LEU A 93 3.51 10.85 -5.32
CA LEU A 93 4.40 9.93 -6.02
C LEU A 93 3.59 8.90 -6.80
N SER A 94 3.97 8.63 -8.05
CA SER A 94 3.39 7.57 -8.89
C SER A 94 4.50 6.82 -9.61
N GLY A 95 4.63 5.52 -9.34
CA GLY A 95 5.59 4.63 -10.00
C GLY A 95 5.22 4.42 -11.46
N GLY A 96 4.07 3.81 -11.70
CA GLY A 96 3.52 3.60 -13.04
C GLY A 96 3.52 2.13 -13.41
N SER A 97 4.39 1.72 -14.33
CA SER A 97 4.52 0.34 -14.77
C SER A 97 5.93 -0.17 -14.58
N GLY A 98 6.07 -1.30 -13.91
CA GLY A 98 7.34 -1.89 -13.51
C GLY A 98 7.33 -2.12 -12.01
N ASN A 99 8.44 -2.59 -11.45
CA ASN A 99 8.56 -2.83 -10.02
C ASN A 99 9.23 -1.61 -9.39
N ASP A 100 8.42 -0.74 -8.80
CA ASP A 100 8.82 0.58 -8.36
C ASP A 100 9.13 0.62 -6.86
N TYR A 101 9.97 1.57 -6.48
CA TYR A 101 10.24 1.90 -5.08
C TYR A 101 9.86 3.37 -4.82
N LEU A 102 8.88 3.58 -3.94
CA LEU A 102 8.38 4.90 -3.58
C LEU A 102 8.55 5.16 -2.09
N SER A 103 9.08 6.33 -1.73
CA SER A 103 9.24 6.78 -0.34
C SER A 103 8.76 8.21 -0.17
N GLY A 104 7.68 8.43 0.61
CA GLY A 104 7.17 9.76 0.96
C GLY A 104 8.09 10.50 1.94
N ASN A 105 8.60 9.77 2.94
CA ASN A 105 9.41 10.25 4.06
C ASN A 105 8.65 11.12 5.07
N SER A 106 8.49 12.42 4.87
CA SER A 106 7.92 13.29 5.90
C SER A 106 6.85 14.22 5.37
N GLY A 107 5.63 14.08 5.88
CA GLY A 107 4.52 14.93 5.52
C GLY A 107 3.22 14.15 5.44
N LYS A 108 2.40 14.42 4.44
CA LYS A 108 1.14 13.71 4.24
C LYS A 108 1.11 13.29 2.79
N ASP A 109 1.67 12.12 2.54
CA ASP A 109 2.07 11.73 1.21
C ASP A 109 1.02 10.84 0.58
N ARG A 110 0.97 10.87 -0.75
CA ARG A 110 0.10 10.02 -1.56
C ARG A 110 0.97 9.25 -2.54
N LEU A 111 1.07 7.94 -2.33
CA LEU A 111 1.91 7.06 -3.13
C LEU A 111 1.02 6.10 -3.92
N PHE A 112 1.34 5.94 -5.20
CA PHE A 112 0.69 5.00 -6.12
C PHE A 112 1.77 4.14 -6.78
N GLY A 113 1.79 2.83 -6.50
CA GLY A 113 2.71 1.89 -7.14
C GLY A 113 2.37 1.77 -8.63
N GLY A 114 1.18 1.26 -8.91
CA GLY A 114 0.66 1.16 -10.27
C GLY A 114 0.55 -0.28 -10.71
N SER A 115 1.42 -0.73 -11.61
CA SER A 115 1.42 -2.12 -12.08
C SER A 115 2.81 -2.71 -11.98
N GLY A 116 2.92 -3.90 -11.42
CA GLY A 116 4.17 -4.55 -11.08
C GLY A 116 4.21 -4.83 -9.58
N ASN A 117 5.32 -5.35 -9.07
CA ASN A 117 5.46 -5.64 -7.65
C ASN A 117 6.17 -4.46 -7.00
N ASP A 118 5.41 -3.57 -6.39
CA ASP A 118 5.90 -2.29 -5.91
C ASP A 118 6.24 -2.32 -4.43
N THR A 119 7.13 -1.41 -4.01
CA THR A 119 7.47 -1.18 -2.59
C THR A 119 7.22 0.28 -2.24
N LEU A 120 6.26 0.52 -1.35
CA LEU A 120 5.84 1.86 -0.95
C LEU A 120 6.09 2.07 0.55
N SER A 121 6.68 3.21 0.91
CA SER A 121 6.87 3.65 2.30
C SER A 121 6.34 5.07 2.48
N GLY A 122 5.33 5.26 3.32
CA GLY A 122 4.79 6.57 3.67
C GLY A 122 5.80 7.37 4.48
N GLY A 123 6.24 6.80 5.60
CA GLY A 123 7.25 7.40 6.47
C GLY A 123 6.60 8.04 7.68
N SER A 124 6.55 9.36 7.75
CA SER A 124 6.00 10.09 8.89
C SER A 124 4.91 11.04 8.48
N GLY A 125 3.81 10.98 9.22
CA GLY A 125 2.66 11.86 9.11
C GLY A 125 1.40 11.09 8.74
N LYS A 126 0.60 11.57 7.81
CA LYS A 126 -0.67 10.88 7.49
C LYS A 126 -0.70 10.57 6.02
N ASP A 127 -0.35 9.33 5.72
CA ASP A 127 -0.04 8.91 4.37
C ASP A 127 -1.17 8.07 3.78
N THR A 128 -1.24 8.05 2.45
CA THR A 128 -2.15 7.19 1.72
C THR A 128 -1.40 6.44 0.63
N LEU A 129 -1.36 5.12 0.73
CA LEU A 129 -0.60 4.25 -0.15
C LEU A 129 -1.56 3.34 -0.93
N PHE A 130 -1.35 3.25 -2.24
CA PHE A 130 -2.04 2.34 -3.14
C PHE A 130 -0.99 1.49 -3.88
N GLY A 131 -0.99 0.16 -3.65
CA GLY A 131 -0.12 -0.78 -4.36
C GLY A 131 -0.50 -0.85 -5.84
N GLY A 132 -1.69 -1.38 -6.12
CA GLY A 132 -2.25 -1.41 -7.46
C GLY A 132 -2.38 -2.84 -7.98
N LEU A 133 -1.70 -3.16 -9.08
CA LEU A 133 -1.68 -4.50 -9.67
C LEU A 133 -0.33 -5.15 -9.42
N GLY A 134 -0.32 -6.34 -8.84
CA GLY A 134 0.90 -7.10 -8.57
C GLY A 134 0.99 -7.42 -7.08
N ASN A 135 2.10 -8.02 -6.66
CA ASN A 135 2.30 -8.35 -5.26
C ASN A 135 3.10 -7.22 -4.61
N ASP A 136 2.42 -6.36 -3.88
CA ASP A 136 2.97 -5.11 -3.38
C ASP A 136 3.39 -5.20 -1.91
N SER A 137 4.34 -4.35 -1.52
CA SER A 137 4.76 -4.17 -0.12
C SER A 137 4.55 -2.72 0.31
N LEU A 138 3.64 -2.50 1.26
CA LEU A 138 3.25 -1.18 1.74
C LEU A 138 3.58 -1.02 3.22
N LEU A 139 4.30 0.05 3.55
CA LEU A 139 4.63 0.46 4.91
C LEU A 139 4.09 1.87 5.17
N GLY A 140 3.12 2.03 6.07
CA GLY A 140 2.59 3.34 6.48
C GLY A 140 3.65 4.16 7.21
N GLY A 141 4.17 3.59 8.29
CA GLY A 141 5.25 4.19 9.08
C GLY A 141 4.71 4.76 10.37
N SER A 142 4.70 6.08 10.54
CA SER A 142 4.16 6.71 11.73
C SER A 142 3.07 7.71 11.39
N GLY A 143 1.95 7.62 12.11
CA GLY A 143 0.89 8.60 12.18
C GLY A 143 -0.47 7.96 11.97
N LYS A 144 -1.25 8.36 10.96
CA LYS A 144 -2.56 7.74 10.74
C LYS A 144 -2.73 7.46 9.27
N ASP A 145 -2.34 6.27 8.88
CA ASP A 145 -2.12 5.92 7.50
C ASP A 145 -3.30 5.15 6.92
N THR A 146 -3.38 5.14 5.60
CA THR A 146 -4.39 4.38 4.87
C THR A 146 -3.73 3.63 3.73
N LEU A 147 -3.77 2.31 3.80
CA LEU A 147 -3.06 1.41 2.88
C LEU A 147 -4.07 0.56 2.11
N PHE A 148 -3.90 0.49 0.79
CA PHE A 148 -4.67 -0.35 -0.12
C PHE A 148 -3.71 -1.19 -0.94
N GLY A 149 -3.75 -2.53 -0.80
CA GLY A 149 -2.94 -3.45 -1.58
C GLY A 149 -3.35 -3.43 -3.05
N GLY A 150 -4.58 -3.82 -3.33
CA GLY A 150 -5.14 -3.81 -4.67
C GLY A 150 -5.40 -5.21 -5.18
N SER A 151 -4.68 -5.65 -6.21
CA SER A 151 -4.81 -6.99 -6.78
C SER A 151 -3.48 -7.71 -6.75
N GLY A 152 -3.42 -8.87 -6.12
CA GLY A 152 -2.21 -9.67 -5.97
C GLY A 152 -2.06 -10.10 -4.52
N ASN A 153 -0.96 -10.75 -4.19
CA ASN A 153 -0.71 -11.15 -2.80
C ASN A 153 0.13 -10.06 -2.14
N ASP A 154 -0.54 -9.18 -1.39
CA ASP A 154 0.06 -7.97 -0.88
C ASP A 154 0.54 -8.12 0.58
N SER A 155 1.53 -7.31 0.97
CA SER A 155 2.00 -7.20 2.35
C SER A 155 1.88 -5.77 2.84
N LEU A 156 1.00 -5.54 3.80
CA LEU A 156 0.70 -4.22 4.36
C LEU A 156 1.09 -4.15 5.83
N SER A 157 1.76 -3.08 6.23
CA SER A 157 2.08 -2.75 7.62
C SER A 157 1.71 -1.30 7.92
N GLY A 158 0.80 -1.06 8.86
CA GLY A 158 0.40 0.29 9.30
C GLY A 158 1.55 0.99 10.03
N GLY A 159 1.99 0.42 11.15
CA GLY A 159 3.14 0.90 11.91
C GLY A 159 2.74 1.53 13.24
N LEU A 160 2.98 2.83 13.41
CA LEU A 160 2.59 3.57 14.61
C LEU A 160 1.35 4.42 14.33
N GLY A 161 0.39 4.35 15.24
CA GLY A 161 -0.84 5.13 15.25
C GLY A 161 -2.02 4.35 14.66
N ASN A 162 -3.14 5.03 14.42
CA ASN A 162 -4.42 4.35 14.19
C ASN A 162 -4.70 4.23 12.69
N ASP A 163 -4.33 3.11 12.11
CA ASP A 163 -4.24 2.89 10.68
C ASP A 163 -5.47 2.21 10.09
N SER A 164 -5.61 2.31 8.77
CA SER A 164 -6.65 1.62 7.99
C SER A 164 -6.01 0.82 6.87
N LEU A 165 -6.11 -0.50 6.93
CA LEU A 165 -5.51 -1.41 5.96
C LEU A 165 -6.60 -2.16 5.20
N ARG A 166 -6.43 -2.29 3.88
CA ARG A 166 -7.25 -3.16 3.02
C ARG A 166 -6.33 -3.89 2.05
N GLY A 167 -6.38 -5.22 2.07
CA GLY A 167 -5.60 -6.08 1.17
C GLY A 167 -6.12 -5.93 -0.26
N GLY A 168 -7.21 -6.60 -0.57
CA GLY A 168 -7.90 -6.44 -1.84
C GLY A 168 -8.27 -7.79 -2.42
N LEU A 169 -7.89 -8.04 -3.67
CA LEU A 169 -7.95 -9.36 -4.29
C LEU A 169 -6.61 -10.06 -4.09
N GLY A 170 -6.62 -11.36 -3.82
CA GLY A 170 -5.46 -12.19 -3.57
C GLY A 170 -5.33 -12.63 -2.10
N ASN A 171 -4.21 -13.26 -1.77
CA ASN A 171 -3.90 -13.71 -0.42
C ASN A 171 -2.99 -12.67 0.24
N ASP A 172 -3.55 -11.85 1.12
CA ASP A 172 -2.83 -10.71 1.67
C ASP A 172 -2.32 -10.96 3.08
N SER A 173 -1.27 -10.23 3.48
CA SER A 173 -0.79 -10.19 4.86
C SER A 173 -0.85 -8.76 5.38
N LEU A 174 -1.74 -8.51 6.34
CA LEU A 174 -1.98 -7.19 6.91
C LEU A 174 -1.57 -7.18 8.39
N ARG A 175 -0.79 -6.16 8.77
CA ARG A 175 -0.37 -5.89 10.15
C ARG A 175 -0.70 -4.45 10.52
N GLY A 176 -1.59 -4.24 11.49
CA GLY A 176 -1.92 -2.91 12.03
C GLY A 176 -0.70 -2.25 12.67
N GLY A 177 -0.24 -2.81 13.79
CA GLY A 177 0.97 -2.34 14.47
C GLY A 177 0.66 -1.85 15.87
N PHE A 178 1.01 -0.60 16.18
CA PHE A 178 0.65 0.04 17.44
C PHE A 178 -0.45 1.06 17.19
N GLY A 179 -1.52 1.03 17.98
CA GLY A 179 -2.65 1.94 17.82
C GLY A 179 -3.94 1.15 17.69
N ASP A 180 -5.06 1.86 17.55
CA ASP A 180 -6.35 1.22 17.31
C ASP A 180 -6.55 1.14 15.79
N ASP A 181 -6.33 -0.04 15.22
CA ASP A 181 -6.29 -0.24 13.77
C ASP A 181 -7.61 -0.76 13.21
N THR A 182 -7.87 -0.47 11.93
CA THR A 182 -8.96 -1.07 11.17
C THR A 182 -8.39 -1.89 10.02
N ILE A 183 -8.59 -3.19 10.07
CA ILE A 183 -8.03 -4.14 9.12
C ILE A 183 -9.17 -4.80 8.35
N VAL A 184 -9.23 -4.54 7.06
CA VAL A 184 -10.22 -5.12 6.16
C VAL A 184 -9.56 -6.24 5.36
N GLY A 185 -9.78 -7.48 5.82
CA GLY A 185 -9.52 -8.67 5.00
C GLY A 185 -10.75 -8.99 4.16
N VAL A 186 -10.54 -9.55 2.97
CA VAL A 186 -11.53 -10.03 1.99
C VAL A 186 -12.48 -8.94 1.45
N ASP A 187 -12.45 -8.74 0.12
CA ASP A 187 -13.37 -7.81 -0.57
C ASP A 187 -14.49 -8.50 -1.38
N PRO A 188 -15.70 -8.69 -0.82
CA PRO A 188 -16.89 -9.09 -1.60
C PRO A 188 -17.45 -8.02 -2.57
N THR A 189 -16.82 -6.85 -2.78
CA THR A 189 -17.33 -5.91 -3.81
C THR A 189 -17.08 -6.40 -5.23
N SER A 190 -16.19 -7.37 -5.43
CA SER A 190 -16.23 -8.19 -6.62
C SER A 190 -17.34 -9.22 -6.44
N ASN A 191 -18.21 -9.39 -7.44
CA ASN A 191 -19.17 -10.52 -7.49
C ASN A 191 -18.46 -11.90 -7.63
N ASN A 192 -17.17 -11.93 -7.35
CA ASN A 192 -16.21 -13.00 -7.47
C ASN A 192 -15.00 -12.59 -6.61
N PRO A 193 -15.11 -12.62 -5.25
CA PRO A 193 -13.91 -12.69 -4.42
C PRO A 193 -13.09 -13.86 -5.01
N GLY A 194 -11.79 -13.67 -5.21
CA GLY A 194 -11.01 -14.69 -5.88
C GLY A 194 -11.19 -16.02 -5.15
N VAL A 195 -11.41 -17.09 -5.90
CA VAL A 195 -11.69 -18.39 -5.29
C VAL A 195 -10.51 -18.84 -4.42
N ASN A 196 -10.76 -19.05 -3.12
CA ASN A 196 -9.77 -19.46 -2.11
C ASN A 196 -8.76 -18.37 -1.72
N GLU A 197 -9.24 -17.13 -1.57
CA GLU A 197 -8.45 -16.07 -0.94
C GLU A 197 -8.39 -16.28 0.59
N ILE A 198 -7.17 -16.30 1.13
CA ILE A 198 -6.87 -16.42 2.56
C ILE A 198 -5.99 -15.24 2.97
N ASP A 199 -6.59 -14.28 3.65
CA ASP A 199 -5.86 -13.16 4.23
C ASP A 199 -5.37 -13.48 5.64
N ILE A 200 -4.16 -13.03 5.96
CA ILE A 200 -3.57 -13.13 7.30
C ILE A 200 -3.60 -11.74 7.93
N LEU A 201 -4.38 -11.61 9.00
CA LEU A 201 -4.63 -10.35 9.70
C LEU A 201 -3.95 -10.37 11.08
N THR A 202 -3.21 -9.32 11.38
CA THR A 202 -2.56 -9.11 12.68
C THR A 202 -2.88 -7.70 13.17
N GLY A 203 -3.58 -7.55 14.28
CA GLY A 203 -3.93 -6.24 14.84
C GLY A 203 -2.71 -5.56 15.44
N GLY A 204 -2.06 -6.24 16.38
CA GLY A 204 -0.93 -5.75 17.14
C GLY A 204 -1.35 -5.22 18.52
N ALA A 205 -0.90 -4.02 18.86
CA ALA A 205 -1.09 -3.42 20.17
C ALA A 205 -2.13 -2.29 20.08
N GLY A 206 -3.28 -2.48 20.71
CA GLY A 206 -4.34 -1.47 20.78
C GLY A 206 -5.69 -2.15 20.77
N ALA A 207 -6.74 -1.39 20.46
CA ALA A 207 -8.08 -1.94 20.25
C ALA A 207 -8.41 -2.01 18.77
N ASP A 208 -8.20 -3.19 18.20
CA ASP A 208 -8.24 -3.38 16.76
C ASP A 208 -9.62 -3.81 16.29
N THR A 209 -9.95 -3.44 15.05
CA THR A 209 -11.19 -3.83 14.38
C THR A 209 -10.87 -4.60 13.11
N PHE A 210 -11.19 -5.89 13.14
CA PHE A 210 -11.10 -6.78 11.98
C PHE A 210 -12.45 -6.76 11.24
N VAL A 211 -12.46 -6.14 10.07
CA VAL A 211 -13.63 -6.09 9.19
C VAL A 211 -13.56 -7.25 8.22
N ILE A 212 -14.51 -8.18 8.31
CA ILE A 212 -14.54 -9.41 7.51
C ILE A 212 -15.95 -9.73 7.04
N GLY A 213 -16.05 -10.62 6.05
CA GLY A 213 -17.33 -11.15 5.57
C GLY A 213 -18.15 -10.16 4.74
N ASP A 214 -19.45 -10.47 4.59
CA ASP A 214 -20.43 -9.69 3.85
C ASP A 214 -21.36 -8.88 4.79
N GLU A 215 -22.49 -8.37 4.26
CA GLU A 215 -23.47 -7.61 5.04
C GLU A 215 -24.14 -8.44 6.16
N ASN A 216 -24.22 -9.76 6.01
CA ASN A 216 -25.02 -10.65 6.85
C ASN A 216 -24.19 -11.78 7.51
N ASN A 217 -23.04 -12.13 6.95
CA ASN A 217 -22.25 -13.29 7.34
C ASN A 217 -20.78 -12.92 7.48
N ALA A 218 -20.11 -13.42 8.53
CA ALA A 218 -18.67 -13.27 8.72
C ALA A 218 -17.83 -14.09 7.72
N TYR A 219 -18.47 -14.88 6.87
CA TYR A 219 -17.87 -15.77 5.88
C TYR A 219 -18.68 -15.73 4.59
N TYR A 220 -18.02 -15.81 3.44
CA TYR A 220 -18.70 -15.95 2.16
C TYR A 220 -18.98 -17.44 1.90
N VAL A 221 -20.25 -17.80 1.70
CA VAL A 221 -20.62 -19.12 1.18
C VAL A 221 -20.92 -18.96 -0.29
N GLY A 222 -19.97 -19.35 -1.14
CA GLY A 222 -20.24 -19.50 -2.56
C GLY A 222 -21.45 -20.42 -2.78
N GLN A 223 -22.46 -19.94 -3.52
CA GLN A 223 -23.71 -20.66 -3.85
C GLN A 223 -23.50 -21.83 -4.84
N GLY A 224 -22.46 -22.65 -4.66
CA GLY A 224 -22.07 -23.74 -5.56
C GLY A 224 -21.91 -25.09 -4.86
N LEU A 225 -22.15 -26.18 -5.61
CA LEU A 225 -22.08 -27.59 -5.16
C LEU A 225 -20.69 -28.03 -4.64
N PHE A 226 -19.68 -27.16 -4.76
CA PHE A 226 -18.33 -27.27 -4.21
C PHE A 226 -17.99 -25.90 -3.60
N GLY A 227 -18.22 -25.75 -2.29
CA GLY A 227 -18.19 -24.46 -1.60
C GLY A 227 -16.90 -23.69 -1.80
N PHE A 228 -17.03 -22.47 -2.33
CA PHE A 228 -15.97 -21.47 -2.33
C PHE A 228 -16.05 -20.77 -0.98
N ASN A 229 -15.01 -20.92 -0.18
CA ASN A 229 -14.92 -20.30 1.13
C ASN A 229 -13.71 -19.37 1.11
N ASP A 230 -13.96 -18.07 1.23
CA ASP A 230 -12.92 -17.09 1.46
C ASP A 230 -12.75 -16.95 2.97
N TYR A 231 -11.50 -16.92 3.41
CA TYR A 231 -11.15 -16.97 4.82
C TYR A 231 -10.25 -15.80 5.19
N ALA A 232 -10.40 -15.32 6.42
CA ALA A 232 -9.39 -14.49 7.07
C ALA A 232 -8.86 -15.26 8.29
N VAL A 233 -7.55 -15.23 8.47
CA VAL A 233 -6.83 -15.77 9.61
C VAL A 233 -6.40 -14.61 10.49
N ILE A 234 -7.05 -14.44 11.64
CA ILE A 234 -6.60 -13.46 12.63
C ILE A 234 -5.59 -14.15 13.56
N THR A 235 -4.43 -13.54 13.75
CA THR A 235 -3.27 -14.19 14.39
C THR A 235 -3.01 -13.79 15.85
N ASP A 236 -3.63 -12.70 16.32
CA ASP A 236 -3.33 -12.11 17.64
C ASP A 236 -4.54 -11.44 18.33
N PHE A 237 -5.76 -11.90 18.04
CA PHE A 237 -6.99 -11.32 18.57
C PHE A 237 -7.03 -11.29 20.12
N GLN A 238 -7.26 -10.10 20.68
CA GLN A 238 -7.34 -9.84 22.11
C GLN A 238 -8.80 -9.71 22.58
N SER A 239 -9.33 -10.77 23.22
CA SER A 239 -10.69 -10.77 23.81
C SER A 239 -10.92 -9.58 24.74
N GLY A 240 -12.04 -8.88 24.56
CA GLY A 240 -12.42 -7.70 25.35
C GLY A 240 -11.80 -6.38 24.92
N THR A 241 -10.77 -6.41 24.05
CA THR A 241 -10.12 -5.22 23.49
C THR A 241 -10.47 -5.09 22.01
N ASP A 242 -10.25 -6.16 21.26
CA ASP A 242 -10.46 -6.21 19.81
C ASP A 242 -11.91 -6.53 19.44
N LYS A 243 -12.24 -6.20 18.19
CA LYS A 243 -13.58 -6.37 17.62
C LYS A 243 -13.50 -7.04 16.27
N ILE A 244 -14.50 -7.89 16.02
CA ILE A 244 -14.82 -8.33 14.67
C ILE A 244 -16.05 -7.56 14.23
N GLN A 245 -15.96 -6.92 13.09
CA GLN A 245 -17.02 -6.13 12.48
C GLN A 245 -17.43 -6.76 11.15
N LEU A 246 -18.74 -6.97 10.96
CA LEU A 246 -19.26 -7.29 9.64
C LEU A 246 -19.31 -6.03 8.77
N LYS A 247 -19.25 -6.18 7.45
CA LYS A 247 -19.33 -5.04 6.53
C LYS A 247 -20.61 -4.22 6.68
N SER A 248 -21.70 -4.79 7.19
CA SER A 248 -22.94 -4.05 7.53
C SER A 248 -22.78 -3.05 8.69
N GLY A 249 -21.65 -3.04 9.38
CA GLY A 249 -21.42 -2.20 10.56
C GLY A 249 -21.87 -2.84 11.87
N ILE A 250 -22.29 -4.10 11.86
CA ILE A 250 -22.62 -4.85 13.08
C ILE A 250 -21.30 -5.27 13.76
N ASN A 251 -21.13 -4.83 15.00
CA ASN A 251 -19.96 -5.14 15.81
C ASN A 251 -20.23 -6.32 16.74
N TYR A 252 -19.31 -7.27 16.78
CA TYR A 252 -19.30 -8.38 17.73
C TYR A 252 -18.16 -8.19 18.71
N THR A 253 -18.50 -8.09 19.99
CA THR A 253 -17.55 -8.13 21.11
C THR A 253 -17.70 -9.47 21.81
N PHE A 254 -16.62 -10.23 21.89
CA PHE A 254 -16.64 -11.56 22.51
C PHE A 254 -16.23 -11.44 23.98
N SER A 255 -16.99 -12.07 24.88
CA SER A 255 -16.86 -11.94 26.35
C SER A 255 -16.42 -13.25 27.01
N ASP A 256 -15.50 -13.94 26.34
CA ASP A 256 -14.98 -15.28 26.67
C ASP A 256 -15.95 -16.43 26.37
N ASN A 257 -15.41 -17.47 25.70
CA ASN A 257 -16.03 -18.70 25.16
C ASN A 257 -16.43 -18.67 23.66
N PHE A 258 -15.51 -18.97 22.73
CA PHE A 258 -15.48 -20.19 21.89
C PHE A 258 -14.37 -20.19 20.80
N ILE A 259 -14.03 -21.42 20.35
CA ILE A 259 -12.98 -21.96 19.45
C ILE A 259 -11.93 -20.97 18.87
N ALA A 260 -10.84 -20.78 19.61
CA ALA A 260 -9.52 -20.62 19.02
C ALA A 260 -9.00 -22.01 18.63
N ILE A 261 -8.55 -22.21 17.39
CA ILE A 261 -7.75 -23.39 17.06
C ILE A 261 -6.34 -23.05 17.57
N ASN A 262 -6.01 -23.57 18.75
CA ASN A 262 -4.67 -23.49 19.30
C ASN A 262 -3.74 -24.32 18.38
N SER A 263 -3.04 -23.66 17.46
CA SER A 263 -1.82 -24.24 16.93
C SER A 263 -0.89 -24.43 18.13
N THR A 264 -0.40 -25.66 18.33
CA THR A 264 0.45 -26.07 19.47
C THR A 264 1.77 -25.28 19.63
N SER A 265 1.97 -24.20 18.88
CA SER A 265 3.08 -23.26 18.95
C SER A 265 2.79 -21.94 19.69
N GLY A 266 1.59 -21.72 20.24
CA GLY A 266 1.30 -20.55 21.09
C GLY A 266 0.89 -19.27 20.34
N LEU A 267 0.23 -19.41 19.18
CA LEU A 267 -0.45 -18.32 18.48
C LEU A 267 -1.95 -18.66 18.45
N ASP A 268 -2.79 -17.75 18.95
CA ASP A 268 -4.24 -17.92 18.92
C ASP A 268 -4.74 -17.67 17.50
N VAL A 269 -5.02 -18.74 16.76
CA VAL A 269 -5.66 -18.67 15.43
C VAL A 269 -7.16 -18.70 15.62
N ILE A 270 -7.84 -17.59 15.28
CA ILE A 270 -9.30 -17.57 15.21
C ILE A 270 -9.73 -17.89 13.78
N ALA A 271 -10.20 -19.12 13.57
CA ALA A 271 -10.99 -19.48 12.39
C ALA A 271 -12.48 -19.38 12.76
N ILE A 272 -13.18 -18.40 12.21
CA ILE A 272 -14.60 -18.18 12.52
C ILE A 272 -15.44 -19.15 11.69
N VAL A 273 -15.90 -20.22 12.33
CA VAL A 273 -16.91 -21.14 11.75
C VAL A 273 -18.24 -20.88 12.45
N ALA A 274 -19.18 -20.23 11.78
CA ALA A 274 -20.56 -20.08 12.25
C ALA A 274 -21.50 -20.90 11.37
N GLY A 275 -21.49 -22.23 11.55
CA GLY A 275 -22.45 -23.12 10.93
C GLY A 275 -23.77 -23.15 11.71
N GLY A 276 -24.85 -22.79 11.03
CA GLY A 276 -26.21 -23.00 11.50
C GLY A 276 -26.81 -24.36 11.16
N TYR A 277 -26.07 -25.46 10.97
CA TYR A 277 -26.67 -26.80 10.86
C TYR A 277 -25.74 -27.93 11.34
N ASN A 278 -26.16 -28.57 12.44
CA ASN A 278 -25.87 -29.93 12.94
C ASN A 278 -24.42 -30.39 13.20
N GLN A 279 -24.28 -31.14 14.30
CA GLN A 279 -23.07 -31.82 14.75
C GLN A 279 -22.32 -32.52 13.61
N GLY A 280 -21.03 -32.19 13.48
CA GLY A 280 -20.09 -32.89 12.60
C GLY A 280 -20.01 -32.25 11.23
N ASP A 281 -19.14 -31.24 11.10
CA ASP A 281 -17.97 -31.34 10.22
C ASP A 281 -17.04 -30.16 10.49
N LEU A 282 -15.89 -30.51 11.06
CA LEU A 282 -14.77 -29.65 11.39
C LEU A 282 -13.77 -29.86 10.23
N ILE A 283 -13.50 -28.85 9.40
CA ILE A 283 -12.42 -28.94 8.41
C ILE A 283 -11.27 -28.06 8.88
N PHE A 284 -10.13 -28.73 9.00
CA PHE A 284 -8.84 -28.26 9.48
C PHE A 284 -8.16 -27.30 8.50
N VAL A 285 -7.24 -26.51 9.04
CA VAL A 285 -5.84 -26.60 8.60
C VAL A 285 -5.05 -27.24 9.73
#